data_AF-A0A1Y1LZC9-F1
#
_entry.id   AF-A0A1Y1LZC9-F1
#
_cell.length_a   1.000
_cell.length_b   1.000
_cell.length_c   1.000
_cell.angle_alpha   90.00
_cell.angle_beta   90.00
_cell.angle_gamma   90.00
#
_symmetry.space_group_name_H-M   'P 1'
#
loop_
_entity.id
_entity.type
_entity.pdbx_description
1 polymer ?
#
loop_
_entity_poly.entity_id
_entity_poly.type
_entity_poly.pdbx_seq_one_letter_code
_entity_poly.pdbx_strand_id
1 'polypeptide(L)'
;MDIISYLRNLNLEKHASAALLGDDLHKKLLPFMMLWKKLNQSQDFIRIPTPTPIIQKSLMENFISEEYCYAVTVVKKIHKTFSILNKLSKGAVPIEPKYLEVANDLLLYRTPKIWKKLWNGPDDPTKYLKTVMYKTGKIAMWNESRMEAVYERPVNLSSFFHPATFLSVFKQDFAR
;
A
#
# COMPACT_ATOMS: atom_id res chain seq x y z
N MET A 1 10.81 -30.41 -3.87
CA MET A 1 11.19 -29.18 -3.14
C MET A 1 12.33 -29.54 -2.20
N ASP A 2 13.55 -29.17 -2.56
CA ASP A 2 14.75 -29.65 -1.88
C ASP A 2 14.92 -29.02 -0.49
N ILE A 3 14.97 -29.88 0.54
CA ILE A 3 15.25 -29.54 1.93
C ILE A 3 16.56 -28.74 2.05
N ILE A 4 17.52 -28.98 1.15
CA ILE A 4 18.79 -28.26 1.05
C ILE A 4 18.57 -26.77 0.71
N SER A 5 17.62 -26.45 -0.18
CA SER A 5 17.28 -25.07 -0.54
C SER A 5 16.54 -24.34 0.60
N TYR A 6 15.73 -25.07 1.37
CA TYR A 6 15.06 -24.55 2.57
C TYR A 6 16.06 -24.27 3.71
N LEU A 7 17.01 -25.17 3.95
CA LEU A 7 18.08 -24.99 4.94
C LEU A 7 19.04 -23.87 4.53
N ARG A 8 19.34 -23.72 3.23
CA ARG A 8 20.11 -22.57 2.73
C ARG A 8 19.38 -21.25 2.98
N ASN A 9 18.07 -21.20 2.74
CA ASN A 9 17.25 -20.02 3.01
C ASN A 9 17.21 -19.68 4.50
N LEU A 10 17.00 -20.67 5.38
CA LEU A 10 17.01 -20.46 6.83
C LEU A 10 18.37 -19.99 7.36
N ASN A 11 19.48 -20.53 6.81
CA ASN A 11 20.82 -20.15 7.23
C ASN A 11 21.21 -18.76 6.70
N LEU A 12 20.71 -18.39 5.50
CA LEU A 12 20.78 -17.03 4.98
C LEU A 12 19.96 -16.05 5.83
N GLU A 13 18.74 -16.40 6.26
CA GLU A 13 17.92 -15.55 7.14
C GLU A 13 18.60 -15.26 8.48
N LYS A 14 19.28 -16.26 9.06
CA LYS A 14 19.95 -16.15 10.36
C LYS A 14 21.23 -15.30 10.31
N HIS A 15 22.03 -15.41 9.24
CA HIS A 15 23.23 -14.59 9.05
C HIS A 15 22.94 -13.21 8.45
N ALA A 16 21.89 -13.07 7.63
CA ALA A 16 21.48 -11.80 7.06
C ALA A 16 21.00 -10.82 8.13
N SER A 17 20.29 -11.27 9.17
CA SER A 17 19.80 -10.37 10.24
C SER A 17 20.92 -9.59 10.96
N ALA A 18 22.16 -10.09 10.98
CA ALA A 18 23.31 -9.40 11.59
C ALA A 18 24.20 -8.69 10.55
N ALA A 19 24.30 -9.22 9.32
CA ALA A 19 25.10 -8.64 8.24
C ALA A 19 24.36 -7.55 7.42
N LEU A 20 23.03 -7.42 7.57
CA LEU A 20 22.19 -6.42 6.90
C LEU A 20 22.15 -5.05 7.59
N LEU A 21 22.90 -4.82 8.68
CA LEU A 21 22.84 -3.54 9.38
C LEU A 21 24.03 -2.67 8.96
N GLY A 22 23.76 -1.73 8.05
CA GLY A 22 24.71 -0.75 7.55
C GLY A 22 24.37 -0.20 6.15
N ASP A 23 25.33 0.48 5.53
CA ASP A 23 25.21 1.12 4.20
C ASP A 23 24.71 0.18 3.08
N ASP A 24 24.94 -1.13 3.20
CA ASP A 24 24.51 -2.14 2.22
C ASP A 24 22.97 -2.30 2.18
N LEU A 25 22.30 -2.25 3.32
CA LEU A 25 20.83 -2.29 3.39
C LEU A 25 20.21 -1.03 2.80
N HIS A 26 20.78 0.14 3.10
CA HIS A 26 20.32 1.38 2.50
C HIS A 26 20.42 1.31 0.96
N LYS A 27 21.56 0.87 0.42
CA LYS A 27 21.78 0.71 -1.03
C LYS A 27 20.76 -0.23 -1.66
N LYS A 28 20.46 -1.37 -1.02
CA LYS A 28 19.51 -2.36 -1.54
C LYS A 28 18.05 -1.91 -1.44
N LEU A 29 17.68 -1.11 -0.43
CA LEU A 29 16.31 -0.56 -0.30
C LEU A 29 16.09 0.71 -1.13
N LEU A 30 17.16 1.37 -1.57
CA LEU A 30 17.12 2.63 -2.32
C LEU A 30 16.20 2.58 -3.57
N PRO A 31 16.17 1.52 -4.40
CA PRO A 31 15.28 1.46 -5.56
C PRO A 31 13.81 1.56 -5.18
N PHE A 32 13.39 0.89 -4.11
CA PHE A 32 12.01 0.94 -3.61
C PHE A 32 11.68 2.32 -3.02
N MET A 33 12.62 2.93 -2.32
CA MET A 33 12.46 4.29 -1.78
C MET A 33 12.36 5.34 -2.88
N MET A 34 13.21 5.26 -3.90
CA MET A 34 13.18 6.14 -5.07
C MET A 34 11.87 5.98 -5.85
N LEU A 35 11.43 4.74 -6.06
CA LEU A 35 10.13 4.45 -6.66
C LEU A 35 9.00 5.09 -5.85
N TRP A 36 8.99 4.87 -4.53
CA TRP A 36 7.98 5.45 -3.65
C TRP A 36 7.99 6.97 -3.72
N LYS A 37 9.16 7.61 -3.68
CA LYS A 37 9.30 9.05 -3.83
C LYS A 37 8.74 9.54 -5.17
N LYS A 38 9.06 8.87 -6.28
CA LYS A 38 8.56 9.20 -7.63
C LYS A 38 7.04 9.10 -7.71
N LEU A 39 6.44 8.06 -7.13
CA LEU A 39 4.99 7.89 -7.14
C LEU A 39 4.26 8.99 -6.34
N ASN A 40 4.87 9.49 -5.27
CA ASN A 40 4.28 10.55 -4.45
C ASN A 40 4.54 11.97 -4.98
N GLN A 41 5.45 12.16 -5.95
CA GLN A 41 5.67 13.49 -6.55
C GLN A 41 4.46 14.01 -7.31
N SER A 42 3.66 13.12 -7.91
CA SER A 42 2.48 13.50 -8.67
C SER A 42 1.24 13.75 -7.81
N GLN A 43 1.19 13.19 -6.59
CA GLN A 43 -0.01 13.23 -5.74
C GLN A 43 0.38 13.36 -4.26
N ASP A 44 -0.10 14.42 -3.60
CA ASP A 44 0.37 14.81 -2.26
C ASP A 44 -0.47 14.18 -1.11
N PHE A 45 -0.93 12.93 -1.28
CA PHE A 45 -1.78 12.23 -0.30
C PHE A 45 -1.13 12.03 1.08
N ILE A 46 0.20 12.08 1.14
CA ILE A 46 0.95 11.96 2.40
C ILE A 46 0.74 13.19 3.29
N ARG A 47 0.63 14.39 2.68
CA ARG A 47 0.54 15.67 3.39
C ARG A 47 -0.87 16.01 3.85
N ILE A 48 -1.88 15.47 3.18
CA ILE A 48 -3.29 15.71 3.52
C ILE A 48 -3.57 15.05 4.88
N PRO A 49 -4.32 15.69 5.80
CA PRO A 49 -4.83 15.04 7.01
C PRO A 49 -5.56 13.73 6.71
N THR A 50 -5.61 12.78 7.63
CA THR A 50 -6.33 11.52 7.36
C THR A 50 -7.81 11.88 7.22
N PRO A 51 -8.41 11.68 6.04
CA PRO A 51 -9.76 12.14 5.81
C PRO A 51 -10.71 11.31 6.67
N THR A 52 -11.68 11.95 7.30
CA THR A 52 -12.78 11.27 7.97
C THR A 52 -13.88 11.00 6.95
N PRO A 53 -14.52 9.81 6.97
CA PRO A 53 -15.63 9.53 6.06
C PRO A 53 -16.74 10.55 6.32
N ILE A 54 -17.10 11.30 5.28
CA ILE A 54 -18.24 12.20 5.30
C ILE A 54 -19.48 11.36 5.03
N ILE A 55 -20.48 11.43 5.92
CA ILE A 55 -21.79 10.82 5.69
C ILE A 55 -22.54 11.68 4.67
N GLN A 56 -22.75 11.11 3.49
CA GLN A 56 -23.44 11.69 2.35
C GLN A 56 -24.83 11.08 2.17
N LYS A 57 -25.60 11.64 1.24
CA LYS A 57 -27.02 11.29 1.04
C LYS A 57 -27.20 9.96 0.32
N SER A 58 -26.30 9.60 -0.61
CA SER A 58 -26.37 8.32 -1.33
C SER A 58 -25.43 7.27 -0.72
N LEU A 59 -25.79 5.99 -0.80
CA LEU A 59 -24.95 4.90 -0.31
C LEU A 59 -23.67 4.78 -1.15
N MET A 60 -23.79 5.00 -2.46
CA MET A 60 -22.64 5.07 -3.37
C MET A 60 -21.63 6.15 -2.95
N GLU A 61 -22.09 7.32 -2.50
CA GLU A 61 -21.19 8.41 -2.06
C GLU A 61 -20.47 8.05 -0.78
N ASN A 62 -21.18 7.43 0.15
CA ASN A 62 -20.61 6.92 1.40
C ASN A 62 -19.53 5.88 1.11
N PHE A 63 -19.77 4.96 0.17
CA PHE A 63 -18.78 3.98 -0.25
C PHE A 63 -17.52 4.65 -0.82
N ILE A 64 -17.65 5.63 -1.72
CA ILE A 64 -16.49 6.32 -2.31
C ILE A 64 -15.69 7.07 -1.24
N SER A 65 -16.38 7.75 -0.32
CA SER A 65 -15.80 8.48 0.81
C SER A 65 -15.02 7.55 1.76
N GLU A 66 -15.58 6.41 2.12
CA GLU A 66 -14.92 5.38 2.94
C GLU A 66 -13.72 4.76 2.22
N GLU A 67 -13.88 4.42 0.94
CA GLU A 67 -12.82 3.84 0.13
C GLU A 67 -11.65 4.82 -0.04
N TYR A 68 -11.94 6.12 -0.18
CA TYR A 68 -10.92 7.16 -0.22
C TYR A 68 -10.15 7.26 1.10
N CYS A 69 -10.86 7.24 2.24
CA CYS A 69 -10.25 7.22 3.56
C CYS A 69 -9.33 6.01 3.77
N TYR A 70 -9.81 4.83 3.36
CA TYR A 70 -9.03 3.60 3.38
C TYR A 70 -7.78 3.73 2.51
N ALA A 71 -7.92 4.21 1.27
CA ALA A 71 -6.83 4.37 0.31
C ALA A 71 -5.71 5.29 0.83
N VAL A 72 -6.08 6.46 1.38
CA VAL A 72 -5.14 7.41 2.00
C VAL A 72 -4.46 6.78 3.22
N THR A 73 -5.20 6.04 4.04
CA THR A 73 -4.65 5.33 5.20
C THR A 73 -3.59 4.29 4.80
N VAL A 74 -3.82 3.52 3.74
CA VAL A 74 -2.84 2.56 3.21
C VAL A 74 -1.58 3.27 2.75
N VAL A 75 -1.70 4.34 1.95
CA VAL A 75 -0.56 5.15 1.48
C VAL A 75 0.27 5.68 2.64
N LYS A 76 -0.38 6.24 3.67
CA LYS A 76 0.30 6.76 4.86
C LYS A 76 1.02 5.67 5.65
N LYS A 77 0.42 4.49 5.81
CA LYS A 77 1.07 3.35 6.49
C LYS A 77 2.32 2.90 5.73
N ILE A 78 2.26 2.79 4.40
CA ILE A 78 3.41 2.47 3.55
C ILE A 78 4.50 3.54 3.69
N HIS A 79 4.13 4.82 3.63
CA HIS A 79 5.08 5.92 3.81
C HIS A 79 5.76 5.90 5.18
N LYS A 80 5.00 5.60 6.25
CA LYS A 80 5.55 5.42 7.61
C LYS A 80 6.54 4.26 7.65
N THR A 81 6.23 3.13 7.02
CA THR A 81 7.14 1.99 6.91
C THR A 81 8.46 2.39 6.23
N PHE A 82 8.42 3.06 5.07
CA PHE A 82 9.64 3.53 4.40
C PHE A 82 10.44 4.55 5.22
N SER A 83 9.75 5.44 5.93
CA SER A 83 10.41 6.40 6.82
C SER A 83 11.17 5.70 7.95
N ILE A 84 10.59 4.65 8.54
CA ILE A 84 11.24 3.86 9.58
C ILE A 84 12.40 3.05 9.01
N LEU A 85 12.23 2.42 7.84
CA LEU A 85 13.32 1.70 7.16
C LEU A 85 14.50 2.62 6.85
N ASN A 86 14.25 3.85 6.41
CA ASN A 86 15.30 4.85 6.18
C ASN A 86 16.06 5.17 7.46
N LYS A 87 15.34 5.41 8.56
CA LYS A 87 15.97 5.67 9.86
C LYS A 87 16.73 4.46 10.40
N LEU A 88 16.18 3.25 10.23
CA LEU A 88 16.78 1.98 10.61
C LEU A 88 18.10 1.76 9.86
N SER A 89 18.13 2.03 8.55
CA SER A 89 19.34 1.90 7.73
C SER A 89 20.47 2.86 8.12
N LYS A 90 20.12 3.97 8.79
CA LYS A 90 21.07 4.97 9.32
C LYS A 90 21.40 4.77 10.80
N GLY A 91 20.88 3.71 11.43
CA GLY A 91 21.06 3.45 12.87
C GLY A 91 20.37 4.45 13.80
N ALA A 92 19.43 5.27 13.29
CA ALA A 92 18.80 6.36 14.04
C ALA A 92 17.59 5.93 14.88
N VAL A 93 17.15 4.67 14.77
CA VAL A 93 15.96 4.12 15.46
C VAL A 93 16.28 2.70 15.93
N PRO A 94 15.75 2.27 17.10
CA PRO A 94 15.90 0.90 17.58
C PRO A 94 15.39 -0.13 16.59
N ILE A 95 16.07 -1.27 16.54
CA ILE A 95 15.74 -2.37 15.65
C ILE A 95 14.49 -3.08 16.17
N GLU A 96 13.35 -2.93 15.49
CA GLU A 96 12.15 -3.72 15.77
C GLU A 96 12.03 -4.90 14.78
N PRO A 97 11.77 -6.14 15.27
CA PRO A 97 11.71 -7.34 14.42
C PRO A 97 10.76 -7.21 13.22
N LYS A 98 9.60 -6.58 13.42
CA LYS A 98 8.60 -6.38 12.36
C LYS A 98 9.11 -5.54 11.18
N TYR A 99 10.06 -4.62 11.38
CA TYR A 99 10.62 -3.81 10.29
C TYR A 99 11.83 -4.49 9.64
N LEU A 100 12.53 -5.37 10.36
CA LEU A 100 13.52 -6.26 9.74
C LEU A 100 12.86 -7.25 8.79
N GLU A 101 11.72 -7.84 9.19
CA GLU A 101 10.94 -8.71 8.30
C GLU A 101 10.51 -7.99 7.03
N VAL A 102 10.04 -6.75 7.14
CA VAL A 102 9.69 -5.92 5.99
C VAL A 102 10.89 -5.69 5.08
N ALA A 103 12.05 -5.36 5.66
CA ALA A 103 13.27 -5.16 4.88
C ALA A 103 13.63 -6.45 4.13
N ASN A 104 13.63 -7.59 4.81
CA ASN A 104 13.90 -8.90 4.20
C ASN A 104 12.90 -9.24 3.08
N ASP A 105 11.60 -9.03 3.30
CA ASP A 105 10.57 -9.27 2.28
C ASP A 105 10.85 -8.44 1.02
N LEU A 106 11.19 -7.14 1.18
CA LEU A 106 11.54 -6.26 0.05
C LEU A 106 12.81 -6.70 -0.68
N LEU A 107 13.85 -7.12 0.06
CA LEU A 107 15.10 -7.64 -0.52
C LEU A 107 14.88 -8.92 -1.33
N LEU A 108 13.90 -9.73 -0.92
CA LEU A 108 13.47 -10.94 -1.64
C LEU A 108 12.46 -10.65 -2.76
N TYR A 109 12.20 -9.38 -3.09
CA TYR A 109 11.19 -8.95 -4.07
C TYR A 109 9.79 -9.48 -3.76
N ARG A 110 9.44 -9.53 -2.47
CA ARG A 110 8.12 -9.94 -1.99
C ARG A 110 7.42 -8.78 -1.29
N THR A 111 6.12 -8.65 -1.52
CA THR A 111 5.30 -7.66 -0.82
C THR A 111 5.23 -8.02 0.68
N PRO A 112 5.63 -7.11 1.58
CA PRO A 112 5.64 -7.35 3.01
C PRO A 112 4.29 -7.81 3.55
N LYS A 113 4.31 -8.79 4.47
CA LYS A 113 3.08 -9.34 5.09
C LYS A 113 2.23 -8.26 5.74
N ILE A 114 2.85 -7.27 6.37
CA ILE A 114 2.12 -6.15 7.00
C ILE A 114 1.34 -5.30 5.99
N TRP A 115 1.81 -5.20 4.74
CA TRP A 115 1.09 -4.48 3.69
C TRP A 115 -0.02 -5.35 3.13
N LYS A 116 0.22 -6.64 2.92
CA LYS A 116 -0.81 -7.59 2.50
C LYS A 116 -1.97 -7.72 3.49
N LYS A 117 -1.69 -7.59 4.80
CA LYS A 117 -2.73 -7.51 5.84
C LYS A 117 -3.57 -6.24 5.73
N LEU A 118 -3.02 -5.15 5.20
CA LEU A 118 -3.79 -3.94 4.93
C LEU A 118 -4.66 -4.16 3.69
N TRP A 119 -4.02 -4.50 2.57
CA TRP A 119 -4.68 -4.76 1.30
C TRP A 119 -4.05 -5.99 0.64
N ASN A 120 -4.87 -7.00 0.32
CA ASN A 120 -4.40 -8.20 -0.36
C ASN A 120 -4.18 -7.93 -1.86
N GLY A 121 -3.00 -7.38 -2.18
CA GLY A 121 -2.57 -7.03 -3.53
C GLY A 121 -1.50 -7.96 -4.12
N PRO A 122 -0.82 -7.53 -5.19
CA PRO A 122 0.23 -8.30 -5.87
C PRO A 122 1.38 -8.75 -4.96
N ASP A 123 1.98 -9.90 -5.28
CA ASP A 123 3.18 -10.43 -4.60
C ASP A 123 4.45 -9.62 -4.88
N ASP A 124 4.52 -8.96 -6.04
CA ASP A 124 5.65 -8.10 -6.39
C ASP A 124 5.49 -6.71 -5.73
N PRO A 125 6.47 -6.25 -4.93
CA PRO A 125 6.37 -5.00 -4.19
C PRO A 125 6.32 -3.77 -5.11
N THR A 126 7.00 -3.80 -6.27
CA THR A 126 6.97 -2.69 -7.23
C THR A 126 5.58 -2.52 -7.83
N LYS A 127 4.96 -3.63 -8.25
CA LYS A 127 3.59 -3.68 -8.76
C LYS A 127 2.61 -3.28 -7.68
N TYR A 128 2.78 -3.79 -6.46
CA TYR A 128 1.95 -3.42 -5.31
C TYR A 128 1.93 -1.90 -5.10
N LEU A 129 3.10 -1.25 -5.00
CA LEU A 129 3.18 0.20 -4.77
C LEU A 129 2.55 1.02 -5.91
N LYS A 130 2.82 0.62 -7.17
CA LYS A 130 2.21 1.26 -8.35
C LYS A 130 0.69 1.11 -8.35
N THR A 131 0.18 -0.08 -8.02
CA THR A 131 -1.27 -0.34 -8.00
C THR A 131 -1.96 0.41 -6.88
N VAL A 132 -1.38 0.47 -5.67
CA VAL A 132 -1.93 1.28 -4.56
C VAL A 132 -2.07 2.73 -5.01
N MET A 133 -1.01 3.34 -5.53
CA MET A 133 -1.04 4.75 -5.94
C MET A 133 -2.01 5.01 -7.10
N TYR A 134 -2.07 4.11 -8.08
CA TYR A 134 -3.04 4.20 -9.17
C TYR A 134 -4.49 4.15 -8.65
N LYS A 135 -4.81 3.19 -7.78
CA LYS A 135 -6.15 3.05 -7.17
C LYS A 135 -6.50 4.28 -6.34
N THR A 136 -5.60 4.72 -5.46
CA THR A 136 -5.81 5.94 -4.64
C THR A 136 -6.06 7.16 -5.51
N GLY A 137 -5.28 7.36 -6.58
CA GLY A 137 -5.47 8.47 -7.52
C GLY A 137 -6.81 8.43 -8.23
N LYS A 138 -7.26 7.25 -8.66
CA LYS A 138 -8.59 7.07 -9.25
C LYS A 138 -9.68 7.37 -8.23
N ILE A 139 -9.62 6.79 -7.04
CA ILE A 139 -10.63 6.98 -5.99
C ILE A 139 -10.70 8.45 -5.56
N ALA A 140 -9.57 9.15 -5.47
CA ALA A 140 -9.57 10.60 -5.20
C ALA A 140 -10.35 11.39 -6.25
N MET A 141 -10.11 11.10 -7.54
CA MET A 141 -10.87 11.69 -8.65
C MET A 141 -12.37 11.39 -8.57
N TRP A 142 -12.75 10.17 -8.17
CA TRP A 142 -14.15 9.79 -7.96
C TRP A 142 -14.76 10.54 -6.77
N ASN A 143 -14.03 10.72 -5.67
CA ASN A 143 -14.49 11.44 -4.48
C ASN A 143 -14.68 12.95 -4.71
N GLU A 144 -13.95 13.53 -5.67
CA GLU A 144 -14.11 14.93 -6.11
C GLU A 144 -15.21 15.10 -7.18
N SER A 145 -15.59 14.02 -7.87
CA SER A 145 -16.59 14.05 -8.94
C SER A 145 -18.01 13.98 -8.38
N ARG A 146 -18.96 14.65 -9.06
CA ARG A 146 -20.39 14.48 -8.76
C ARG A 146 -20.87 13.11 -9.23
N MET A 147 -21.79 12.51 -8.47
CA MET A 147 -22.32 11.17 -8.75
C MET A 147 -22.97 11.02 -10.12
N GLU A 148 -23.59 12.06 -10.65
CA GLU A 148 -24.19 12.01 -11.98
C GLU A 148 -23.13 11.70 -13.06
N ALA A 149 -21.93 12.28 -12.93
CA ALA A 149 -20.80 11.98 -13.81
C ALA A 149 -20.18 10.59 -13.56
N VAL A 150 -20.49 9.96 -12.42
CA VAL A 150 -20.03 8.62 -12.06
C VAL A 150 -20.83 7.56 -12.83
N TYR A 151 -22.15 7.74 -12.93
CA TYR A 151 -23.06 6.83 -13.63
C TYR A 151 -22.96 6.91 -15.16
N GLU A 152 -22.55 8.06 -15.69
CA GLU A 152 -22.37 8.27 -17.14
C GLU A 152 -21.07 7.67 -17.70
N ARG A 153 -20.13 7.26 -16.84
CA ARG A 153 -18.81 6.76 -17.24
C ARG A 153 -18.69 5.26 -16.98
N PRO A 154 -18.04 4.49 -17.87
CA PRO A 154 -17.76 3.09 -17.61
C PRO A 154 -16.86 2.97 -16.37
N VAL A 155 -17.41 2.37 -15.31
CA VAL A 155 -16.69 2.15 -14.05
C VAL A 155 -15.79 0.94 -14.19
N ASN A 156 -14.48 1.14 -14.06
CA ASN A 156 -13.54 0.03 -13.99
C ASN A 156 -13.41 -0.47 -12.55
N LEU A 157 -14.00 -1.62 -12.23
CA LEU A 157 -13.93 -2.22 -10.89
C LEU A 157 -12.49 -2.48 -10.40
N SER A 158 -11.53 -2.59 -11.31
CA SER A 158 -10.12 -2.74 -10.95
C SER A 158 -9.53 -1.48 -10.30
N SER A 159 -10.23 -0.34 -10.27
CA SER A 159 -9.78 0.86 -9.56
C SER A 159 -10.07 0.86 -8.06
N PHE A 160 -10.97 -0.01 -7.57
CA PHE A 160 -11.34 -0.07 -6.15
C PHE A 160 -10.51 -1.10 -5.38
N PHE A 161 -10.31 -0.88 -4.09
CA PHE A 161 -9.74 -1.85 -3.17
C PHE A 161 -10.77 -2.93 -2.81
N HIS A 162 -12.05 -2.55 -2.68
CA HIS A 162 -13.17 -3.43 -2.32
C HIS A 162 -14.27 -3.46 -3.41
N PRO A 163 -14.01 -4.09 -4.58
CA PRO A 163 -14.98 -4.11 -5.68
C PRO A 163 -16.27 -4.89 -5.36
N ALA A 164 -16.23 -5.88 -4.47
CA ALA A 164 -17.42 -6.62 -4.06
C ALA A 164 -18.39 -5.74 -3.25
N THR A 165 -17.84 -4.87 -2.39
CA THR A 165 -18.62 -3.91 -1.61
C THR A 165 -19.29 -2.89 -2.52
N PHE A 166 -18.57 -2.40 -3.54
CA PHE A 166 -19.14 -1.54 -4.59
C PHE A 166 -20.41 -2.16 -5.21
N LEU A 167 -20.33 -3.42 -5.67
CA LEU A 167 -21.48 -4.09 -6.29
C LEU A 167 -22.65 -4.28 -5.31
N SER A 168 -22.34 -4.51 -4.03
CA SER A 168 -23.36 -4.69 -2.99
C SER A 168 -24.10 -3.38 -2.71
N VAL A 169 -23.36 -2.28 -2.60
CA VAL A 169 -23.90 -0.93 -2.43
C VAL A 169 -24.72 -0.52 -3.66
N PHE A 170 -24.19 -0.75 -4.85
CA PHE A 170 -24.90 -0.48 -6.10
C PHE A 170 -26.23 -1.25 -6.19
N LYS A 171 -26.24 -2.54 -5.83
CA LYS A 171 -27.48 -3.33 -5.79
C LYS A 171 -28.50 -2.75 -4.79
N GLN A 172 -28.04 -2.26 -3.64
CA GLN A 172 -28.92 -1.65 -2.63
C GLN A 172 -29.51 -0.32 -3.10
N ASP A 173 -28.71 0.53 -3.75
CA ASP A 173 -29.18 1.80 -4.31
C ASP A 173 -30.19 1.57 -5.45
N PHE A 174 -30.04 0.51 -6.27
CA PHE A 174 -31.03 0.15 -7.30
C PHE A 174 -32.33 -0.44 -6.76
N ALA A 175 -32.29 -1.05 -5.58
CA ALA A 175 -33.47 -1.67 -4.96
C ALA A 175 -34.33 -0.66 -4.19
N ARG A 176 -33.84 0.57 -4.01
CA ARG A 176 -34.47 1.65 -3.24
C ARG A 176 -35.21 2.62 -4.16
#